data_AF-A0A9D0XSE0-F1
#
_entry.id   AF-A0A9D0XSE0-F1
#
_cell.length_a   1.000
_cell.length_b   1.000
_cell.length_c   1.000
_cell.angle_alpha   90.00
_cell.angle_beta   90.00
_cell.angle_gamma   90.00
#
_symmetry.space_group_name_H-M   'P 1'
#
loop_
_entity.id
_entity.type
_entity.pdbx_description
1 polymer ?
#
loop_
_entity_poly.entity_id
_entity_poly.type
_entity_poly.pdbx_seq_one_letter_code
_entity_poly.pdbx_strand_id
1 'polypeptide(L)'
;ANAKLPEKLSPALKNEVQSLHDAYKAVKPGDCYELEYTPVQGTALNLNGKTLFRSQVPNFKRLYFGIWLGGNPLSDSLKQSLVPEN
;
A
#
# COMPACT_ATOMS: atom_id res chain seq x y z
N ALA A 1 8.22 7.44 -0.79
CA ALA A 1 7.61 7.27 -2.12
C ALA A 1 6.70 8.47 -2.38
N ASN A 2 6.31 8.64 -3.63
CA ASN A 2 5.54 9.75 -4.19
C ASN A 2 4.42 9.16 -5.08
N ALA A 3 3.70 9.95 -5.89
CA ALA A 3 2.56 9.57 -6.74
C ALA A 3 2.73 8.28 -7.59
N LYS A 4 3.96 7.77 -7.69
CA LYS A 4 4.33 6.46 -8.23
C LYS A 4 5.40 5.79 -7.37
N LEU A 5 5.54 4.48 -7.54
CA LEU A 5 6.68 3.73 -6.98
C LEU A 5 8.02 4.28 -7.54
N PRO A 6 9.09 4.32 -6.72
CA PRO A 6 10.43 4.69 -7.18
C PRO A 6 10.95 3.78 -8.30
N GLU A 7 11.73 4.34 -9.22
CA GLU A 7 12.30 3.60 -10.36
C GLU A 7 13.31 2.52 -9.95
N LYS A 8 13.97 2.71 -8.80
CA LYS A 8 14.93 1.77 -8.24
C LYS A 8 14.42 1.23 -6.91
N LEU A 9 14.20 -0.07 -6.86
CA LEU A 9 13.82 -0.81 -5.67
C LEU A 9 14.90 -1.85 -5.36
N SER A 10 15.11 -2.15 -4.08
CA SER A 10 15.88 -3.33 -3.71
C SER A 10 15.18 -4.60 -4.22
N PRO A 11 15.90 -5.71 -4.45
CA PRO A 11 15.27 -6.96 -4.90
C PRO A 11 14.13 -7.41 -3.98
N ALA A 12 14.30 -7.31 -2.67
CA ALA A 12 13.26 -7.65 -1.70
C ALA A 12 12.00 -6.78 -1.87
N LEU A 13 12.15 -5.45 -1.96
CA LEU A 13 10.99 -4.57 -2.15
C LEU A 13 10.32 -4.76 -3.52
N LYS A 14 11.11 -5.06 -4.56
CA LYS A 14 10.58 -5.37 -5.89
C LYS A 14 9.73 -6.65 -5.87
N ASN A 15 10.19 -7.69 -5.17
CA ASN A 15 9.45 -8.93 -5.02
C ASN A 15 8.14 -8.71 -4.27
N GLU A 16 8.15 -7.96 -3.18
CA GLU A 16 6.93 -7.65 -2.41
C GLU A 16 5.91 -6.83 -3.21
N VAL A 17 6.38 -5.86 -4.00
CA VAL A 17 5.51 -5.11 -4.92
C VAL A 17 4.87 -6.05 -5.94
N GLN A 18 5.66 -6.96 -6.53
CA GLN A 18 5.14 -7.92 -7.50
C GLN A 18 4.13 -8.86 -6.85
N SER A 19 4.44 -9.43 -5.68
CA SER A 19 3.54 -10.32 -4.94
C SER A 19 2.24 -9.63 -4.51
N LEU A 20 2.29 -8.35 -4.13
CA LEU A 20 1.09 -7.56 -3.87
C LEU A 20 0.28 -7.37 -5.16
N HIS A 21 0.92 -7.01 -6.27
CA HIS A 21 0.23 -6.83 -7.56
C HIS A 21 -0.43 -8.13 -8.04
N ASP A 22 0.25 -9.27 -7.91
CA ASP A 22 -0.28 -10.59 -8.29
C ASP A 22 -1.44 -11.05 -7.39
N ALA A 23 -1.56 -10.50 -6.18
CA ALA A 23 -2.63 -10.82 -5.25
C ALA A 23 -3.96 -10.13 -5.60
N TYR A 24 -3.97 -9.11 -6.46
CA TYR A 24 -5.21 -8.46 -6.90
C TYR A 24 -6.10 -9.45 -7.66
N LYS A 25 -7.40 -9.33 -7.39
CA LYS A 25 -8.48 -10.09 -8.01
C LYS A 25 -9.51 -9.14 -8.61
N ALA A 26 -10.27 -9.65 -9.58
CA ALA A 26 -11.42 -8.94 -10.13
C ALA A 26 -12.43 -8.58 -9.03
N VAL A 27 -13.03 -7.39 -9.15
CA VAL A 27 -14.01 -6.83 -8.20
C VAL A 27 -15.35 -6.59 -8.87
N LYS A 28 -16.40 -6.60 -8.05
CA LYS A 28 -17.77 -6.23 -8.41
C LYS A 28 -18.20 -4.98 -7.61
N PRO A 29 -19.26 -4.27 -8.04
CA PRO A 29 -19.80 -3.18 -7.23
C PRO A 29 -20.11 -3.64 -5.81
N GLY A 30 -19.59 -2.89 -4.83
CA GLY A 30 -19.70 -3.22 -3.40
C GLY A 30 -18.48 -3.93 -2.81
N ASP A 31 -17.57 -4.47 -3.63
CA ASP A 31 -16.30 -4.99 -3.13
C ASP A 31 -15.35 -3.85 -2.73
N CYS A 32 -14.61 -4.05 -1.64
CA CYS A 32 -13.65 -3.08 -1.13
C CYS A 32 -12.29 -3.73 -0.86
N TYR A 33 -11.24 -3.10 -1.40
CA TYR A 33 -9.87 -3.39 -1.00
C TYR A 33 -9.46 -2.51 0.18
N GLU A 34 -8.77 -3.12 1.12
CA GLU A 34 -8.16 -2.44 2.24
C GLU A 34 -6.65 -2.68 2.22
N LEU A 35 -5.89 -1.58 2.29
CA LEU A 35 -4.46 -1.62 2.58
C LEU A 35 -4.27 -1.29 4.04
N GLU A 36 -3.81 -2.27 4.81
CA GLU A 36 -3.66 -2.17 6.26
C GLU A 36 -2.18 -2.23 6.64
N TYR A 37 -1.80 -1.52 7.70
CA TYR A 37 -0.51 -1.70 8.36
C TYR A 37 -0.69 -1.81 9.87
N THR A 38 -0.10 -2.84 10.47
CA THR A 38 0.09 -2.92 11.93
C THR A 38 1.57 -3.11 12.27
N PRO A 39 2.05 -2.60 13.42
CA PRO A 39 3.44 -2.83 13.86
C PRO A 39 3.82 -4.30 14.00
N VAL A 40 2.86 -5.17 14.35
CA VAL A 40 3.09 -6.60 14.61
C VAL A 40 3.04 -7.42 13.33
N GLN A 41 2.08 -7.17 12.44
CA GLN A 41 1.84 -8.03 11.28
C GLN A 41 2.40 -7.47 9.97
N GLY A 42 2.82 -6.21 9.95
CA GLY A 42 3.31 -5.55 8.75
C GLY A 42 2.17 -5.05 7.87
N THR A 43 2.40 -5.04 6.55
CA THR A 43 1.42 -4.57 5.55
C THR A 43 0.55 -5.71 5.09
N ALA A 44 -0.76 -5.49 4.95
CA ALA A 44 -1.68 -6.46 4.36
C ALA A 44 -2.54 -5.81 3.27
N LEU A 45 -2.86 -6.61 2.24
CA LEU A 45 -3.92 -6.31 1.28
C LEU A 45 -5.09 -7.24 1.59
N ASN A 46 -6.23 -6.67 1.94
CA ASN A 46 -7.46 -7.40 2.21
C ASN A 46 -8.48 -7.08 1.12
N LEU A 47 -9.31 -8.06 0.76
CA LEU A 47 -10.50 -7.89 -0.08
C LEU A 47 -11.70 -8.38 0.72
N ASN A 48 -12.64 -7.49 1.04
CA ASN A 48 -13.84 -7.81 1.83
C ASN A 48 -13.48 -8.55 3.14
N GLY A 49 -12.49 -8.04 3.88
CA GLY A 49 -12.00 -8.63 5.13
C GLY A 49 -11.12 -9.89 4.98
N LYS A 50 -10.91 -10.41 3.77
CA LYS A 50 -10.00 -11.55 3.53
C LYS A 50 -8.62 -11.07 3.10
N THR A 51 -7.59 -11.41 3.87
CA THR A 51 -6.19 -11.15 3.49
C THR A 51 -5.80 -11.94 2.24
N LEU A 52 -5.36 -11.22 1.21
CA LEU A 52 -4.83 -11.77 -0.04
C LEU A 52 -3.30 -11.73 -0.08
N PHE A 53 -2.70 -10.77 0.60
CA PHE A 53 -1.25 -10.59 0.68
C PHE A 53 -0.85 -10.03 2.04
N ARG A 54 0.33 -10.42 2.54
CA ARG A 54 0.94 -9.87 3.74
C ARG A 54 2.45 -9.77 3.58
N SER A 55 3.02 -8.66 4.05
CA SER A 55 4.46 -8.39 4.02
C SER A 55 4.96 -7.89 5.36
N GLN A 56 6.04 -8.48 5.85
CA GLN A 56 6.84 -7.97 6.97
C GLN A 56 8.16 -7.36 6.52
N VAL A 57 8.38 -7.22 5.21
CA VAL A 57 9.65 -6.69 4.69
C VAL A 57 9.85 -5.25 5.19
N PRO A 58 11.02 -4.96 5.80
CA PRO A 58 11.33 -3.61 6.26
C PRO A 58 11.18 -2.58 5.15
N ASN A 59 10.69 -1.39 5.50
CA ASN A 59 10.44 -0.28 4.59
C ASN A 59 9.33 -0.48 3.55
N PHE A 60 8.73 -1.67 3.43
CA PHE A 60 7.63 -1.88 2.48
C PHE A 60 6.43 -0.97 2.75
N LYS A 61 6.06 -0.77 4.03
CA LYS A 61 5.00 0.19 4.41
C LYS A 61 5.29 1.61 3.89
N ARG A 62 6.53 2.10 4.04
CA ARG A 62 6.93 3.45 3.67
C ARG A 62 6.96 3.61 2.15
N LEU A 63 7.35 2.54 1.47
CA LEU A 63 7.32 2.46 0.02
C LEU A 63 5.89 2.53 -0.51
N TYR A 64 5.01 1.65 -0.04
CA TYR A 64 3.70 1.45 -0.67
C TYR A 64 2.67 2.52 -0.24
N PHE A 65 2.51 2.76 1.06
CA PHE A 65 1.61 3.83 1.54
C PHE A 65 2.11 5.22 1.17
N GLY A 66 3.42 5.38 0.91
CA GLY A 66 3.99 6.64 0.46
C GLY A 66 3.46 7.11 -0.90
N ILE A 67 2.76 6.26 -1.67
CA ILE A 67 2.03 6.71 -2.87
C ILE A 67 0.97 7.75 -2.52
N TRP A 68 0.30 7.58 -1.37
CA TRP A 68 -0.76 8.49 -0.91
C TRP A 68 -0.32 9.41 0.21
N LEU A 69 0.58 8.96 1.09
CA LEU A 69 0.98 9.69 2.30
C LEU A 69 2.37 10.33 2.20
N GLY A 70 3.05 10.16 1.07
CA GLY A 70 4.40 10.65 0.83
C GLY A 70 4.51 12.16 0.66
N GLY A 71 5.73 12.62 0.36
CA GLY A 71 6.03 14.05 0.16
C GLY A 71 5.42 14.63 -1.12
N ASN A 72 5.28 13.80 -2.17
CA ASN A 72 4.56 14.16 -3.39
C ASN A 72 3.50 13.08 -3.63
N PRO A 73 2.33 13.15 -2.98
CA PRO A 73 1.32 12.11 -3.03
C PRO A 73 0.58 12.08 -4.38
N LEU A 74 -0.13 10.98 -4.65
CA LEU A 74 -1.00 10.87 -5.83
C LEU A 74 -2.16 11.88 -5.80
N SER A 75 -2.61 12.27 -4.60
CA SER A 75 -3.68 13.24 -4.38
C SER A 75 -3.46 13.94 -3.05
N ASP A 76 -3.31 15.27 -3.09
CA ASP A 76 -3.16 16.10 -1.89
C ASP A 76 -4.44 16.10 -1.03
N SER A 77 -5.61 16.15 -1.66
CA SER A 77 -6.90 16.14 -0.96
C SER A 77 -7.14 14.82 -0.23
N LEU A 78 -6.77 13.68 -0.83
CA LEU A 78 -6.83 12.38 -0.16
C LEU A 78 -5.84 12.31 1.00
N LYS A 79 -4.61 12.79 0.81
CA LYS A 79 -3.62 12.85 1.91
C LYS A 79 -4.14 13.66 3.10
N GLN A 80 -4.69 14.85 2.86
CA GLN A 80 -5.28 15.71 3.90
C GLN A 80 -6.45 15.02 4.63
N SER A 81 -7.26 14.25 3.90
CA SER A 81 -8.39 13.52 4.50
C SER A 81 -7.95 12.34 5.37
N LEU A 82 -6.81 11.71 5.06
CA LEU A 82 -6.26 10.58 5.81
C LEU A 82 -5.42 10.99 7.02
N VAL A 83 -4.76 12.15 6.92
CA VAL A 83 -3.89 12.70 7.97
C VAL A 83 -4.14 14.21 8.02
N PRO A 84 -5.17 14.67 8.75
CA PRO A 84 -5.43 16.09 8.90
C PRO A 84 -4.19 16.75 9.50
N GLU A 85 -3.70 17.83 8.86
CA GLU A 85 -2.68 18.67 9.46
C GLU A 85 -3.28 19.34 10.70
N ASN A 86 -2.63 19.17 11.86
CA ASN A 86 -2.94 19.92 13.08
C ASN A 86 -2.21 21.25 13.06
#